data_AF-A0A960DUW3-F1
#
_entry.id   AF-A0A960DUW3-F1
#
_cell.length_a   1.000
_cell.length_b   1.000
_cell.length_c   1.000
_cell.angle_alpha   90.00
_cell.angle_beta   90.00
_cell.angle_gamma   90.00
#
_symmetry.space_group_name_H-M   'P 1'
#
loop_
_entity.id
_entity.type
_entity.pdbx_description
1 polymer ?
#
loop_
_entity_poly.entity_id
_entity_poly.type
_entity_poly.pdbx_seq_one_letter_code
_entity_poly.pdbx_strand_id
1 'polypeptide(L)'
;MRTTHLPPGASADLLASIVDDAYQLVAVVRGDGTLAFVSAAAQRHLDRAPHDLVGRAVAALVHPDDLERAVIHLGGFGAHGAPAGTTRFRFQHADGRWIEFDVTAAQVRDESGAELLAVYCTPVDHEHATDEVLSRLLQGATRSEALAPVLDAFSWRANDARVAISWTDLDGTRRAVSTGLPLALTGAEGHADDPWAIARRSSEPVLDHEQTLLDPERRRLAAAHGRGGLWIVPVEDPTGHEPALITVWSRAAGPRVDGHGYGMSIATTYVQLILRFTDQVARLQGAARRDPLTGLANRRALFERLDEAPHGALLFCDLDHFKPVNDRYGHEAGDELLRRIARRLEAAVRSSDLVARTGGDEFVVLAPGIDPEQAAALAQRIRTAVAEPTEVDGEIVQVGVTIGVAYAADVLTEHTLGGADQALMNAKARDRGTVRWAAGTVTPAQLPPPDGDAPSSSAL
;
A
#
# COMPACT_ATOMS: atom_id res chain seq x y z
N MET A 1 -14.18 -31.35 -29.93
CA MET A 1 -13.69 -30.03 -30.37
C MET A 1 -14.88 -29.32 -31.00
N ARG A 2 -15.50 -28.35 -30.31
CA ARG A 2 -16.66 -27.61 -30.83
C ARG A 2 -16.13 -26.54 -31.78
N THR A 3 -16.42 -26.67 -33.08
CA THR A 3 -16.21 -25.61 -34.07
C THR A 3 -17.19 -24.48 -33.76
N THR A 4 -16.66 -23.35 -33.32
CA THR A 4 -17.46 -22.15 -33.07
C THR A 4 -17.82 -21.54 -34.42
N HIS A 5 -19.09 -21.66 -34.81
CA HIS A 5 -19.62 -20.96 -35.99
C HIS A 5 -19.93 -19.51 -35.60
N LEU A 6 -19.38 -18.56 -36.35
CA LEU A 6 -19.76 -17.15 -36.27
C LEU A 6 -21.24 -16.99 -36.66
N PRO A 7 -22.01 -16.11 -35.97
CA PRO A 7 -23.39 -15.84 -36.33
C PRO A 7 -23.49 -15.17 -37.72
N PRO A 8 -24.52 -15.49 -38.52
CA PRO A 8 -24.65 -14.99 -39.89
C PRO A 8 -24.90 -13.48 -39.90
N GLY A 9 -24.09 -12.74 -40.67
CA GLY A 9 -24.19 -11.28 -40.82
C GLY A 9 -23.24 -10.44 -39.97
N ALA A 10 -22.33 -11.05 -39.20
CA ALA A 10 -21.21 -10.33 -38.60
C ALA A 10 -20.19 -9.98 -39.71
N SER A 11 -20.37 -8.83 -40.38
CA SER A 11 -19.37 -8.29 -41.31
C SER A 11 -18.00 -8.28 -40.62
N ALA A 12 -16.91 -8.40 -41.40
CA ALA A 12 -15.57 -8.09 -40.90
C ALA A 12 -15.54 -6.75 -40.16
N ASP A 13 -16.45 -5.83 -40.47
CA ASP A 13 -16.68 -4.55 -39.79
C ASP A 13 -17.27 -4.67 -38.37
N LEU A 14 -18.08 -5.70 -38.06
CA LEU A 14 -18.64 -5.94 -36.73
C LEU A 14 -17.61 -6.62 -35.82
N LEU A 15 -16.80 -7.54 -36.36
CA LEU A 15 -15.64 -8.09 -35.65
C LEU A 15 -14.54 -7.02 -35.49
N ALA A 16 -14.31 -6.19 -36.50
CA ALA A 16 -13.44 -5.01 -36.39
C ALA A 16 -13.97 -4.06 -35.30
N SER A 17 -15.27 -3.76 -35.27
CA SER A 17 -15.86 -2.89 -34.24
C SER A 17 -15.79 -3.47 -32.81
N ILE A 18 -15.83 -4.80 -32.63
CA ILE A 18 -15.71 -5.44 -31.30
C ILE A 18 -14.24 -5.58 -30.88
N VAL A 19 -13.31 -5.68 -31.84
CA VAL A 19 -11.88 -5.88 -31.61
C VAL A 19 -11.08 -4.57 -31.68
N ASP A 20 -11.62 -3.50 -32.26
CA ASP A 20 -10.94 -2.19 -32.36
C ASP A 20 -10.81 -1.49 -31.00
N ASP A 21 -11.76 -1.74 -30.09
CA ASP A 21 -11.65 -1.39 -28.67
C ASP A 21 -10.79 -2.40 -27.87
N ALA A 22 -10.46 -3.56 -28.44
CA ALA A 22 -9.60 -4.53 -27.78
C ALA A 22 -8.13 -4.05 -27.84
N TYR A 23 -7.47 -4.07 -26.68
CA TYR A 23 -6.08 -3.65 -26.59
C TYR A 23 -5.10 -4.66 -27.21
N GLN A 24 -5.45 -5.94 -27.17
CA GLN A 24 -4.63 -7.02 -27.73
C GLN A 24 -4.47 -6.86 -29.24
N LEU A 25 -3.26 -7.13 -29.72
CA LEU A 25 -3.03 -7.21 -31.16
C LEU A 25 -3.69 -8.49 -31.66
N VAL A 26 -4.72 -8.32 -32.49
CA VAL A 26 -5.44 -9.43 -33.10
C VAL A 26 -5.19 -9.36 -34.59
N ALA A 27 -4.80 -10.50 -35.17
CA ALA A 27 -4.60 -10.63 -36.59
C ALA A 27 -5.32 -11.88 -37.10
N VAL A 28 -5.79 -11.82 -38.34
CA VAL A 28 -6.25 -13.01 -39.06
C VAL A 28 -5.29 -13.26 -40.21
N VAL A 29 -4.77 -14.47 -40.29
CA VAL A 29 -3.80 -14.90 -41.31
C VAL A 29 -4.47 -15.90 -42.25
N ARG A 30 -4.27 -15.71 -43.56
CA ARG A 30 -4.72 -16.64 -44.60
C ARG A 30 -3.79 -17.86 -44.68
N GLY A 31 -4.25 -18.92 -45.34
CA GLY A 31 -3.46 -20.13 -45.57
C GLY A 31 -2.15 -19.92 -46.35
N ASP A 32 -2.00 -18.80 -47.07
CA ASP A 32 -0.77 -18.40 -47.76
C ASP A 32 0.20 -17.59 -46.89
N GLY A 33 -0.13 -17.36 -45.61
CA GLY A 33 0.68 -16.60 -44.67
C GLY A 33 0.53 -15.07 -44.77
N THR A 34 -0.44 -14.58 -45.54
CA THR A 34 -0.75 -13.14 -45.62
C THR A 34 -1.78 -12.70 -44.58
N LEU A 35 -1.67 -11.45 -44.13
CA LEU A 35 -2.61 -10.87 -43.18
C LEU A 35 -3.94 -10.52 -43.88
N ALA A 36 -5.04 -11.14 -43.47
CA ALA A 36 -6.39 -10.80 -43.90
C ALA A 36 -6.99 -9.65 -43.09
N PHE A 37 -6.66 -9.59 -41.81
CA PHE A 37 -7.13 -8.57 -40.87
C PHE A 37 -6.05 -8.30 -39.83
N VAL A 38 -5.98 -7.06 -39.38
CA VAL A 38 -5.17 -6.61 -38.24
C VAL A 38 -5.98 -5.60 -37.46
N SER A 39 -6.06 -5.72 -36.15
CA SER A 39 -6.78 -4.76 -35.30
C SER A 39 -6.06 -3.42 -35.22
N ALA A 40 -6.79 -2.35 -34.85
CA ALA A 40 -6.23 -1.03 -34.59
C ALA A 40 -5.06 -1.02 -33.57
N ALA A 41 -4.93 -2.07 -32.76
CA ALA A 41 -3.83 -2.26 -31.82
C ALA A 41 -2.45 -2.30 -32.48
N ALA A 42 -2.34 -2.64 -33.77
CA ALA A 42 -1.06 -2.58 -34.49
C ALA A 42 -0.46 -1.17 -34.55
N GLN A 43 -1.30 -0.13 -34.64
CA GLN A 43 -0.81 1.26 -34.60
C GLN A 43 -0.19 1.57 -33.24
N ARG A 44 -0.77 1.05 -32.16
CA ARG A 44 -0.29 1.29 -30.79
C ARG A 44 0.99 0.54 -30.48
N HIS A 45 1.06 -0.71 -30.93
CA HIS A 45 2.10 -1.65 -30.58
C HIS A 45 3.30 -1.64 -31.51
N LEU A 46 3.07 -1.48 -32.81
CA LEU A 46 4.09 -1.57 -33.86
C LEU A 46 4.33 -0.24 -34.57
N ASP A 47 3.57 0.81 -34.23
CA ASP A 47 3.53 2.12 -34.92
C ASP A 47 3.28 1.99 -36.42
N ARG A 48 2.43 1.03 -36.80
CA ARG A 48 2.06 0.74 -38.18
C ARG A 48 0.54 0.73 -38.31
N ALA A 49 0.03 1.43 -39.31
CA ALA A 49 -1.40 1.47 -39.53
C ALA A 49 -1.90 0.09 -39.98
N PRO A 50 -3.05 -0.40 -39.48
CA PRO A 50 -3.56 -1.72 -39.85
C PRO A 50 -3.70 -1.90 -41.36
N HIS A 51 -4.14 -0.86 -42.07
CA HIS A 51 -4.29 -0.89 -43.53
C HIS A 51 -2.97 -1.06 -44.28
N ASP A 52 -1.83 -0.66 -43.69
CA ASP A 52 -0.50 -0.88 -44.27
C ASP A 52 -0.02 -2.32 -44.09
N LEU A 53 -0.57 -3.03 -43.11
CA LEU A 53 -0.18 -4.39 -42.74
C LEU A 53 -1.05 -5.45 -43.43
N VAL A 54 -2.33 -5.16 -43.66
CA VAL A 54 -3.24 -6.07 -44.37
C VAL A 54 -2.69 -6.36 -45.77
N GLY A 55 -2.64 -7.65 -46.13
CA GLY A 55 -2.07 -8.14 -47.38
C GLY A 55 -0.57 -8.41 -47.36
N ARG A 56 0.16 -7.99 -46.31
CA ARG A 56 1.58 -8.35 -46.14
C ARG A 56 1.74 -9.77 -45.63
N ALA A 57 2.86 -10.40 -45.99
CA ALA A 57 3.27 -11.67 -45.41
C ALA A 57 3.70 -11.48 -43.95
N VAL A 58 3.20 -12.33 -43.04
CA VAL A 58 3.60 -12.32 -41.62
C VAL A 58 5.12 -12.46 -41.47
N ALA A 59 5.75 -13.22 -42.36
CA ALA A 59 7.20 -13.40 -42.44
C ALA A 59 8.00 -12.09 -42.53
N ALA A 60 7.43 -11.03 -43.12
CA ALA A 60 8.09 -9.74 -43.25
C ALA A 60 8.05 -8.90 -41.96
N LEU A 61 7.24 -9.31 -40.98
CA LEU A 61 7.04 -8.61 -39.71
C LEU A 61 7.70 -9.35 -38.54
N VAL A 62 8.03 -10.62 -38.69
CA VAL A 62 8.62 -11.47 -37.65
C VAL A 62 10.15 -11.45 -37.74
N HIS A 63 10.83 -11.49 -36.59
CA HIS A 63 12.29 -11.56 -36.54
C HIS A 63 12.82 -12.78 -37.33
N PRO A 64 13.94 -12.64 -38.09
CA PRO A 64 14.48 -13.73 -38.91
C PRO A 64 14.68 -15.06 -38.15
N ASP A 65 15.26 -15.01 -36.94
CA ASP A 65 15.46 -16.20 -36.09
C ASP A 65 14.16 -16.86 -35.60
N ASP A 66 13.03 -16.16 -35.67
CA ASP A 66 11.72 -16.66 -35.25
C ASP A 66 10.90 -17.16 -36.46
N LEU A 67 11.39 -16.97 -37.69
CA LEU A 67 10.67 -17.26 -38.93
C LEU A 67 10.36 -18.75 -39.11
N GLU A 68 11.32 -19.62 -38.81
CA GLU A 68 11.13 -21.08 -38.91
C GLU A 68 10.02 -21.54 -37.94
N ARG A 69 10.03 -21.03 -36.70
CA ARG A 69 8.97 -21.30 -35.72
C ARG A 69 7.63 -20.75 -36.18
N ALA A 70 7.61 -19.57 -36.80
CA ALA A 70 6.39 -18.94 -37.29
C ALA A 70 5.79 -19.74 -38.46
N VAL A 71 6.62 -20.24 -39.36
CA VAL A 71 6.20 -21.11 -40.47
C VAL A 71 5.67 -22.45 -39.96
N ILE A 72 6.26 -23.04 -38.91
CA ILE A 72 5.73 -24.26 -38.28
C ILE A 72 4.39 -23.99 -37.59
N HIS A 73 4.28 -22.87 -36.89
CA HIS A 73 3.07 -22.44 -36.20
C HIS A 73 1.91 -22.15 -37.17
N LEU A 74 2.23 -21.59 -38.35
CA LEU A 74 1.29 -21.40 -39.46
C LEU A 74 1.02 -22.73 -40.18
N GLY A 75 2.04 -23.53 -40.49
CA GLY A 75 1.98 -24.75 -41.31
C GLY A 75 1.24 -25.94 -40.71
N GLY A 76 0.73 -25.82 -39.48
CA GLY A 76 -0.16 -26.80 -38.83
C GLY A 76 -1.55 -26.97 -39.47
N PHE A 77 -1.78 -26.39 -40.66
CA PHE A 77 -3.05 -26.41 -41.41
C PHE A 77 -3.63 -27.81 -41.74
N GLY A 78 -2.91 -28.93 -41.56
CA GLY A 78 -3.36 -30.22 -42.10
C GLY A 78 -3.26 -31.49 -41.24
N ALA A 79 -2.48 -31.53 -40.16
CA ALA A 79 -2.14 -32.82 -39.54
C ALA A 79 -2.53 -32.97 -38.06
N HIS A 80 -2.40 -31.91 -37.26
CA HIS A 80 -2.68 -31.92 -35.83
C HIS A 80 -3.19 -30.52 -35.51
N GLY A 81 -4.42 -30.38 -34.98
CA GLY A 81 -5.07 -29.08 -34.75
C GLY A 81 -4.17 -28.05 -34.06
N ALA A 82 -4.55 -26.76 -34.16
CA ALA A 82 -3.78 -25.62 -33.65
C ALA A 82 -3.00 -25.97 -32.36
N PRO A 83 -1.68 -25.70 -32.30
CA PRO A 83 -0.87 -26.11 -31.17
C PRO A 83 -1.50 -25.63 -29.87
N ALA A 84 -1.70 -26.54 -28.93
CA ALA A 84 -2.19 -26.21 -27.60
C ALA A 84 -1.08 -25.45 -26.85
N GLY A 85 -1.04 -24.13 -26.97
CA GLY A 85 -0.11 -23.29 -26.21
C GLY A 85 0.22 -21.95 -26.85
N THR A 86 0.70 -21.05 -26.00
CA THR A 86 1.23 -19.72 -26.37
C THR A 86 2.67 -19.85 -26.84
N THR A 87 3.03 -19.19 -27.94
CA THR A 87 4.40 -19.19 -28.50
C THR A 87 4.92 -17.76 -28.62
N ARG A 88 6.17 -17.53 -28.20
CA ARG A 88 6.77 -16.18 -28.24
C ARG A 88 7.33 -15.84 -29.62
N PHE A 89 7.06 -14.62 -30.08
CA PHE A 89 7.58 -14.07 -31.33
C PHE A 89 8.01 -12.61 -31.15
N ARG A 90 9.06 -12.21 -31.87
CA ARG A 90 9.47 -10.82 -31.99
C ARG A 90 8.90 -10.21 -33.27
N PHE A 91 8.14 -9.13 -33.13
CA PHE A 91 7.58 -8.37 -34.25
C PHE A 91 8.31 -7.04 -34.45
N GLN A 92 8.48 -6.62 -35.70
CA GLN A 92 9.18 -5.40 -36.05
C GLN A 92 8.28 -4.16 -35.91
N HIS A 93 8.72 -3.22 -35.09
CA HIS A 93 8.13 -1.89 -35.01
C HIS A 93 8.51 -1.02 -36.23
N ALA A 94 7.85 0.12 -36.43
CA ALA A 94 8.13 1.04 -37.55
C ALA A 94 9.54 1.66 -37.50
N ASP A 95 10.06 1.93 -36.30
CA ASP A 95 11.42 2.44 -36.07
C ASP A 95 12.54 1.39 -36.21
N GLY A 96 12.19 0.12 -36.48
CA GLY A 96 13.12 -0.99 -36.66
C GLY A 96 13.43 -1.80 -35.39
N ARG A 97 12.91 -1.43 -34.21
CA ARG A 97 13.06 -2.24 -32.99
C ARG A 97 12.20 -3.50 -33.03
N TRP A 98 12.56 -4.48 -32.22
CA TRP A 98 11.83 -5.74 -32.05
C TRP A 98 11.04 -5.72 -30.75
N ILE A 99 9.76 -6.08 -30.81
CA ILE A 99 8.86 -6.13 -29.66
C ILE A 99 8.41 -7.58 -29.47
N GLU A 100 8.54 -8.08 -28.24
CA GLU A 100 8.16 -9.45 -27.91
C GLU A 100 6.68 -9.56 -27.61
N PHE A 101 6.06 -10.56 -28.24
CA PHE A 101 4.68 -10.93 -28.04
C PHE A 101 4.56 -12.42 -27.74
N ASP A 102 3.71 -12.73 -26.78
CA ASP A 102 3.19 -14.06 -26.57
C ASP A 102 1.96 -14.25 -27.46
N VAL A 103 2.04 -15.24 -28.34
CA VAL A 103 1.11 -15.43 -29.45
C VAL A 103 0.35 -16.74 -29.29
N THR A 104 -0.98 -16.63 -29.28
CA THR A 104 -1.90 -17.77 -29.27
C THR A 104 -2.69 -17.77 -30.57
N ALA A 105 -2.81 -18.92 -31.22
CA ALA A 105 -3.52 -19.04 -32.48
C ALA A 105 -4.70 -20.02 -32.38
N ALA A 106 -5.79 -19.68 -33.06
CA ALA A 106 -6.98 -20.49 -33.18
C ALA A 106 -7.40 -20.61 -34.65
N GLN A 107 -7.74 -21.82 -35.09
CA GLN A 107 -8.29 -22.03 -36.42
C GLN A 107 -9.74 -21.55 -36.49
N VAL A 108 -10.05 -20.76 -37.50
CA VAL A 108 -11.40 -20.29 -37.81
C VAL A 108 -11.70 -20.55 -39.29
N ARG A 109 -12.98 -20.67 -39.64
CA ARG A 109 -13.42 -20.82 -41.02
C ARG A 109 -14.26 -19.62 -41.42
N ASP A 110 -14.06 -19.13 -42.63
CA ASP A 110 -14.94 -18.10 -43.20
C ASP A 110 -16.22 -18.70 -43.79
N GLU A 111 -17.10 -17.84 -44.30
CA GLU A 111 -18.39 -18.22 -44.89
C GLU A 111 -18.25 -19.08 -46.15
N SER A 112 -17.12 -19.00 -46.84
CA SER A 112 -16.80 -19.81 -48.03
C SER A 112 -16.21 -21.18 -47.67
N GLY A 113 -15.95 -21.41 -46.37
CA GLY A 113 -15.30 -22.61 -45.85
C GLY A 113 -13.78 -22.56 -45.94
N ALA A 114 -13.18 -21.42 -46.27
CA ALA A 114 -11.74 -21.25 -46.27
C ALA A 114 -11.21 -21.23 -44.83
N GLU A 115 -10.09 -21.92 -44.60
CA GLU A 115 -9.44 -21.98 -43.30
C GLU A 115 -8.55 -20.76 -43.10
N LEU A 116 -8.78 -20.06 -41.98
CA LEU A 116 -8.07 -18.88 -41.53
C LEU A 116 -7.49 -19.15 -40.14
N LEU A 117 -6.43 -18.42 -39.80
CA LEU A 117 -5.83 -18.47 -38.47
C LEU A 117 -6.07 -17.14 -37.76
N ALA A 118 -6.89 -17.15 -36.71
CA ALA A 118 -7.02 -16.02 -35.80
C ALA A 118 -5.87 -16.08 -34.79
N VAL A 119 -5.14 -14.99 -34.65
CA VAL A 119 -3.93 -14.89 -33.83
C VAL A 119 -4.11 -13.76 -32.82
N TYR A 120 -3.86 -14.07 -31.56
CA TYR A 120 -3.93 -13.16 -30.42
C TYR A 120 -2.52 -12.93 -29.88
N CYS A 121 -2.07 -11.68 -29.86
CA CYS A 121 -0.73 -11.31 -29.45
C CYS A 121 -0.77 -10.40 -28.21
N THR A 122 -0.09 -10.80 -27.14
CA THR A 122 0.04 -10.05 -25.88
C THR A 122 1.49 -9.60 -25.70
N PRO A 123 1.77 -8.29 -25.48
CA PRO A 123 3.14 -7.82 -25.22
C PRO A 123 3.72 -8.42 -23.94
N VAL A 124 4.99 -8.84 -23.98
CA VAL A 124 5.65 -9.58 -22.88
C VAL A 124 6.03 -8.70 -21.67
N ASP A 125 6.19 -7.38 -21.84
CA ASP A 125 6.58 -6.45 -20.77
C ASP A 125 5.57 -6.39 -19.59
N HIS A 126 4.36 -6.94 -19.76
CA HIS A 126 3.26 -6.81 -18.81
C HIS A 126 3.18 -7.96 -17.79
N GLU A 127 3.64 -9.17 -18.15
CA GLU A 127 3.48 -10.36 -17.31
C GLU A 127 4.47 -10.34 -16.14
N HIS A 128 5.73 -9.97 -16.39
CA HIS A 128 6.76 -9.89 -15.33
C HIS A 128 6.44 -8.86 -14.24
N ALA A 129 5.90 -7.70 -14.63
CA ALA A 129 5.50 -6.66 -13.69
C ALA A 129 4.34 -7.13 -12.80
N THR A 130 3.41 -7.88 -13.38
CA THR A 130 2.26 -8.43 -12.69
C THR A 130 2.70 -9.44 -11.63
N ASP A 131 3.54 -10.40 -12.03
CA ASP A 131 4.07 -11.41 -11.13
C ASP A 131 4.91 -10.78 -10.02
N GLU A 132 5.72 -9.78 -10.33
CA GLU A 132 6.56 -9.10 -9.34
C GLU A 132 5.73 -8.27 -8.34
N VAL A 133 4.73 -7.53 -8.81
CA VAL A 133 3.80 -6.80 -7.93
C VAL A 133 3.07 -7.78 -7.01
N LEU A 134 2.47 -8.85 -7.56
CA LEU A 134 1.72 -9.82 -6.77
C LEU A 134 2.62 -10.55 -5.78
N SER A 135 3.82 -10.96 -6.18
CA SER A 135 4.80 -11.59 -5.30
C SER A 135 5.17 -10.68 -4.12
N ARG A 136 5.44 -9.40 -4.38
CA ARG A 136 5.79 -8.43 -3.33
C ARG A 136 4.63 -8.20 -2.36
N LEU A 137 3.41 -8.05 -2.86
CA LEU A 137 2.21 -7.89 -2.02
C LEU A 137 1.97 -9.12 -1.12
N LEU A 138 2.10 -10.33 -1.67
CA LEU A 138 1.93 -11.58 -0.92
C LEU A 138 3.02 -11.79 0.13
N GLN A 139 4.22 -11.28 -0.09
CA GLN A 139 5.33 -11.31 0.88
C GLN A 139 5.26 -10.22 1.95
N GLY A 140 4.22 -9.37 1.92
CA GLY A 140 4.05 -8.29 2.88
C GLY A 140 5.03 -7.13 2.68
N ALA A 141 5.50 -6.92 1.44
CA ALA A 141 6.36 -5.79 1.11
C ALA A 141 5.65 -4.45 1.40
N THR A 142 6.45 -3.43 1.68
CA THR A 142 5.94 -2.07 1.86
C THR A 142 5.29 -1.57 0.57
N ARG A 143 4.39 -0.58 0.69
CA ARG A 143 3.74 0.05 -0.46
C ARG A 143 4.76 0.57 -1.49
N SER A 144 5.86 1.16 -1.03
CA SER A 144 6.93 1.66 -1.91
C SER A 144 7.61 0.54 -2.69
N GLU A 145 7.88 -0.59 -2.04
CA GLU A 145 8.44 -1.77 -2.70
C GLU A 145 7.44 -2.37 -3.70
N ALA A 146 6.16 -2.44 -3.36
CA ALA A 146 5.12 -2.97 -4.26
C ALA A 146 4.89 -2.08 -5.49
N LEU A 147 5.10 -0.77 -5.39
CA LEU A 147 4.98 0.18 -6.50
C LEU A 147 6.21 0.22 -7.42
N ALA A 148 7.38 -0.24 -6.95
CA ALA A 148 8.61 -0.16 -7.74
C ALA A 148 8.56 -0.89 -9.09
N PRO A 149 7.98 -2.10 -9.23
CA PRO A 149 7.87 -2.76 -10.53
C PRO A 149 7.00 -1.98 -11.51
N VAL A 150 5.98 -1.26 -11.04
CA VAL A 150 5.11 -0.40 -11.89
C VAL A 150 5.90 0.73 -12.55
N LEU A 151 6.93 1.25 -11.87
CA LEU A 151 7.82 2.27 -12.44
C LEU A 151 8.69 1.73 -13.59
N ASP A 152 8.98 0.43 -13.60
CA ASP A 152 9.94 -0.20 -14.48
C ASP A 152 9.29 -1.00 -15.63
N ALA A 153 8.01 -1.35 -15.48
CA ALA A 153 7.24 -2.27 -16.31
C ALA A 153 6.76 -1.74 -17.66
N PHE A 154 6.51 -0.44 -17.76
CA PHE A 154 6.00 0.15 -18.99
C PHE A 154 7.17 0.86 -19.67
N SER A 155 7.17 0.91 -21.01
CA SER A 155 8.32 1.35 -21.81
C SER A 155 8.74 2.83 -21.64
N TRP A 156 8.48 3.46 -20.48
CA TRP A 156 8.99 4.75 -20.02
C TRP A 156 10.50 4.87 -20.29
N ARG A 157 11.27 3.83 -19.95
CA ARG A 157 12.73 3.80 -20.12
C ARG A 157 13.17 3.83 -21.59
N ALA A 158 12.38 3.26 -22.51
CA ALA A 158 12.68 3.31 -23.93
C ALA A 158 12.69 4.76 -24.47
N ASN A 159 11.90 5.65 -23.84
CA ASN A 159 11.88 7.09 -24.14
C ASN A 159 12.75 7.93 -23.19
N ASP A 160 13.56 7.29 -22.32
CA ASP A 160 14.27 7.91 -21.18
C ASP A 160 13.36 8.81 -20.32
N ALA A 161 12.09 8.44 -20.21
CA ALA A 161 11.18 9.09 -19.30
C ALA A 161 11.55 8.74 -17.85
N ARG A 162 11.23 9.65 -16.94
CA ARG A 162 11.38 9.44 -15.50
C ARG A 162 10.01 9.50 -14.87
N VAL A 163 9.69 8.50 -14.06
CA VAL A 163 8.34 8.34 -13.49
C VAL A 163 8.40 8.46 -11.98
N ALA A 164 7.39 9.09 -11.41
CA ALA A 164 7.13 9.07 -9.98
C ALA A 164 5.68 8.67 -9.72
N ILE A 165 5.46 7.91 -8.66
CA ILE A 165 4.13 7.61 -8.12
C ILE A 165 4.08 8.23 -6.73
N SER A 166 3.17 9.17 -6.51
CA SER A 166 2.93 9.77 -5.19
C SER A 166 1.55 9.43 -4.66
N TRP A 167 1.45 9.24 -3.35
CA TRP A 167 0.22 8.86 -2.64
C TRP A 167 0.19 9.51 -1.26
N THR A 168 -0.91 9.30 -0.54
CA THR A 168 -1.11 9.81 0.81
C THR A 168 -1.40 8.63 1.73
N ASP A 169 -0.63 8.50 2.81
CA ASP A 169 -0.83 7.45 3.81
C ASP A 169 -2.04 7.77 4.70
N LEU A 170 -2.46 6.77 5.49
CA LEU A 170 -3.60 6.89 6.42
C LEU A 170 -3.43 8.02 7.46
N ASP A 171 -2.19 8.41 7.77
CA ASP A 171 -1.87 9.51 8.69
C ASP A 171 -1.88 10.90 8.03
N GLY A 172 -2.19 10.97 6.72
CA GLY A 172 -2.18 12.19 5.92
C GLY A 172 -0.82 12.57 5.35
N THR A 173 0.24 11.80 5.61
CA THR A 173 1.57 12.05 5.08
C THR A 173 1.63 11.69 3.61
N ARG A 174 2.10 12.61 2.78
CA ARG A 174 2.37 12.35 1.36
C ARG A 174 3.72 11.66 1.18
N ARG A 175 3.76 10.62 0.35
CA ARG A 175 4.98 9.89 -0.01
C ARG A 175 5.06 9.69 -1.51
N ALA A 176 6.26 9.35 -1.98
CA ALA A 176 6.49 8.99 -3.38
C ALA A 176 7.57 7.93 -3.53
N VAL A 177 7.49 7.21 -4.65
CA VAL A 177 8.57 6.40 -5.21
C VAL A 177 8.84 6.90 -6.63
N SER A 178 10.10 6.92 -7.06
CA SER A 178 10.45 7.45 -8.37
C SER A 178 11.65 6.74 -8.98
N THR A 179 11.81 6.87 -10.30
CA THR A 179 12.99 6.41 -11.03
C THR A 179 14.15 7.42 -10.88
N GLY A 180 14.51 7.81 -9.65
CA GLY A 180 15.62 8.73 -9.38
C GLY A 180 15.30 10.23 -9.56
N LEU A 181 14.02 10.61 -9.45
CA LEU A 181 13.61 12.02 -9.39
C LEU A 181 13.74 12.56 -7.96
N PRO A 182 14.20 13.81 -7.77
CA PRO A 182 14.09 14.51 -6.49
C PRO A 182 12.65 14.61 -6.01
N LEU A 183 12.43 14.61 -4.70
CA LEU A 183 11.10 14.63 -4.08
C LEU A 183 10.23 15.79 -4.57
N ALA A 184 10.81 16.98 -4.75
CA ALA A 184 10.13 18.16 -5.28
C ALA A 184 9.55 18.02 -6.71
N LEU A 185 9.96 16.99 -7.47
CA LEU A 185 9.47 16.68 -8.82
C LEU A 185 8.53 15.46 -8.86
N THR A 186 8.10 14.95 -7.71
CA THR A 186 7.27 13.73 -7.61
C THR A 186 5.79 13.98 -7.32
N GLY A 187 5.45 15.18 -6.83
CA GLY A 187 4.10 15.50 -6.35
C GLY A 187 3.79 15.06 -4.91
N ALA A 188 4.77 14.55 -4.16
CA ALA A 188 4.64 14.34 -2.72
C ALA A 188 4.76 15.65 -1.91
N GLU A 189 5.53 16.60 -2.41
CA GLU A 189 5.71 17.93 -1.79
C GLU A 189 5.18 19.01 -2.71
N GLY A 190 4.40 19.93 -2.16
CA GLY A 190 3.62 20.82 -3.00
C GLY A 190 2.99 22.02 -2.31
N HIS A 191 2.61 23.01 -3.13
CA HIS A 191 1.85 24.18 -2.73
C HIS A 191 0.52 24.20 -3.50
N ALA A 192 -0.45 25.00 -3.08
CA ALA A 192 -1.82 24.93 -3.59
C ALA A 192 -1.94 25.08 -5.12
N ASP A 193 -1.00 25.75 -5.79
CA ASP A 193 -1.12 26.12 -7.21
C ASP A 193 -0.16 25.35 -8.13
N ASP A 194 0.53 24.33 -7.62
CA ASP A 194 1.42 23.51 -8.44
C ASP A 194 0.63 22.50 -9.31
N PRO A 195 1.23 21.95 -10.38
CA PRO A 195 0.49 21.10 -11.32
C PRO A 195 -0.03 19.80 -10.67
N TRP A 196 0.61 19.33 -9.59
CA TRP A 196 0.14 18.17 -8.84
C TRP A 196 -1.09 18.48 -7.99
N ALA A 197 -1.13 19.64 -7.34
CA ALA A 197 -2.28 20.11 -6.60
C ALA A 197 -3.48 20.38 -7.53
N ILE A 198 -3.23 20.89 -8.75
CA ILE A 198 -4.25 21.00 -9.80
C ILE A 198 -4.79 19.61 -10.15
N ALA A 199 -3.92 18.65 -10.47
CA ALA A 199 -4.34 17.29 -10.85
C ALA A 199 -5.15 16.58 -9.74
N ARG A 200 -4.77 16.73 -8.46
CA ARG A 200 -5.53 16.15 -7.34
C ARG A 200 -6.92 16.77 -7.19
N ARG A 201 -7.04 18.10 -7.38
CA ARG A 201 -8.32 18.80 -7.25
C ARG A 201 -9.26 18.52 -8.41
N SER A 202 -8.77 18.57 -9.64
CA SER A 202 -9.60 18.30 -10.82
C SER A 202 -9.91 16.82 -10.98
N SER A 203 -9.05 15.93 -10.47
CA SER A 203 -9.06 14.51 -10.82
C SER A 203 -8.99 14.27 -12.34
N GLU A 204 -8.43 15.22 -13.07
CA GLU A 204 -8.21 15.14 -14.51
C GLU A 204 -6.70 15.13 -14.82
N PRO A 205 -6.26 14.45 -15.89
CA PRO A 205 -4.86 14.49 -16.30
C PRO A 205 -4.38 15.91 -16.61
N VAL A 206 -3.20 16.25 -16.10
CA VAL A 206 -2.55 17.55 -16.35
C VAL A 206 -1.35 17.33 -17.26
N LEU A 207 -1.30 18.08 -18.36
CA LEU A 207 -0.23 18.02 -19.36
C LEU A 207 0.44 19.39 -19.47
N ASP A 208 1.73 19.47 -19.14
CA ASP A 208 2.49 20.72 -19.21
C ASP A 208 3.82 20.49 -19.93
N HIS A 209 3.76 20.60 -21.26
CA HIS A 209 4.91 20.39 -22.13
C HIS A 209 5.99 21.47 -22.00
N GLU A 210 5.57 22.70 -21.72
CA GLU A 210 6.42 23.89 -21.67
C GLU A 210 6.84 24.26 -20.24
N GLN A 211 6.45 23.44 -19.25
CA GLN A 211 6.71 23.68 -17.83
C GLN A 211 6.21 25.05 -17.36
N THR A 212 5.07 25.50 -17.87
CA THR A 212 4.45 26.80 -17.56
C THR A 212 3.83 26.84 -16.16
N LEU A 213 3.40 25.69 -15.65
CA LEU A 213 2.77 25.53 -14.34
C LEU A 213 3.81 25.36 -13.22
N LEU A 214 5.08 25.15 -13.55
CA LEU A 214 6.15 25.03 -12.57
C LEU A 214 6.63 26.41 -12.09
N ASP A 215 6.90 26.50 -10.79
CA ASP A 215 7.64 27.63 -10.24
C ASP A 215 9.10 27.67 -10.77
N PRO A 216 9.80 28.81 -10.65
CA PRO A 216 11.16 28.96 -11.17
C PRO A 216 12.19 28.01 -10.57
N GLU A 217 12.01 27.58 -9.31
CA GLU A 217 12.96 26.70 -8.62
C GLU A 217 12.84 25.28 -9.16
N ARG A 218 11.61 24.75 -9.24
CA ARG A 218 11.32 23.44 -9.83
C ARG A 218 11.70 23.37 -11.30
N ARG A 219 11.50 24.45 -12.07
CA ARG A 219 11.94 24.52 -13.47
C ARG A 219 13.46 24.36 -13.61
N ARG A 220 14.24 25.00 -12.74
CA ARG A 220 15.71 24.84 -12.69
C ARG A 220 16.11 23.43 -12.28
N LEU A 221 15.41 22.86 -11.29
CA LEU A 221 15.66 21.50 -10.83
C LEU A 221 15.36 20.47 -11.93
N ALA A 222 14.23 20.59 -12.61
CA ALA A 222 13.88 19.75 -13.76
C ALA A 222 14.95 19.83 -14.85
N ALA A 223 15.40 21.04 -15.21
CA ALA A 223 16.47 21.24 -16.17
C ALA A 223 17.81 20.60 -15.74
N ALA A 224 18.19 20.73 -14.46
CA ALA A 224 19.39 20.09 -13.91
C ALA A 224 19.36 18.56 -14.00
N HIS A 225 18.16 17.96 -13.94
CA HIS A 225 17.93 16.54 -14.16
C HIS A 225 17.60 16.17 -15.62
N GLY A 226 17.79 17.11 -16.57
CA GLY A 226 17.57 16.91 -17.99
C GLY A 226 16.12 16.58 -18.35
N ARG A 227 15.16 17.11 -17.59
CA ARG A 227 13.72 16.84 -17.77
C ARG A 227 13.04 17.94 -18.58
N GLY A 228 12.14 17.52 -19.49
CA GLY A 228 11.30 18.35 -20.34
C GLY A 228 9.86 18.43 -19.82
N GLY A 229 8.88 18.36 -20.70
CA GLY A 229 7.46 18.37 -20.31
C GLY A 229 7.06 17.25 -19.35
N LEU A 230 6.01 17.50 -18.59
CA LEU A 230 5.45 16.58 -17.60
C LEU A 230 3.99 16.23 -17.90
N TRP A 231 3.60 15.00 -17.57
CA TRP A 231 2.24 14.50 -17.61
C TRP A 231 1.90 13.90 -16.26
N ILE A 232 0.84 14.40 -15.63
CA ILE A 232 0.35 13.93 -14.34
C ILE A 232 -0.99 13.27 -14.56
N VAL A 233 -1.10 12.03 -14.12
CA VAL A 233 -2.34 11.24 -14.19
C VAL A 233 -2.81 10.96 -12.77
N PRO A 234 -3.95 11.51 -12.37
CA PRO A 234 -4.55 11.17 -11.10
C PRO A 234 -5.08 9.73 -11.14
N VAL A 235 -4.85 9.03 -10.05
CA VAL A 235 -5.28 7.67 -9.79
C VAL A 235 -6.24 7.74 -8.62
N GLU A 236 -7.51 7.40 -8.87
CA GLU A 236 -8.52 7.39 -7.82
C GLU A 236 -8.07 6.50 -6.67
N ASP A 237 -8.06 7.05 -5.45
CA ASP A 237 -7.80 6.26 -4.25
C ASP A 237 -9.11 5.64 -3.77
N PRO A 238 -9.25 4.30 -3.85
CA PRO A 238 -10.49 3.62 -3.47
C PRO A 238 -10.78 3.68 -1.96
N THR A 239 -9.88 4.24 -1.15
CA THR A 239 -10.03 4.34 0.30
C THR A 239 -10.57 5.69 0.78
N GLY A 240 -10.76 6.64 -0.14
CA GLY A 240 -11.34 7.97 0.12
C GLY A 240 -10.32 9.08 0.41
N HIS A 241 -9.03 8.81 0.25
CA HIS A 241 -7.98 9.84 0.31
C HIS A 241 -7.93 10.68 -0.99
N GLU A 242 -7.11 11.73 -0.98
CA GLU A 242 -6.81 12.48 -2.20
C GLU A 242 -6.21 11.55 -3.29
N PRO A 243 -6.50 11.78 -4.58
CA PRO A 243 -6.04 10.89 -5.65
C PRO A 243 -4.52 10.74 -5.62
N ALA A 244 -4.02 9.52 -5.69
CA ALA A 244 -2.59 9.28 -5.96
C ALA A 244 -2.23 9.81 -7.36
N LEU A 245 -0.97 10.07 -7.63
CA LEU A 245 -0.53 10.66 -8.90
C LEU A 245 0.57 9.83 -9.53
N ILE A 246 0.41 9.49 -10.81
CA ILE A 246 1.50 9.03 -11.66
C ILE A 246 2.03 10.24 -12.42
N THR A 247 3.27 10.62 -12.18
CA THR A 247 3.95 11.73 -12.86
C THR A 247 4.99 11.19 -13.82
N VAL A 248 4.86 11.51 -15.11
CA VAL A 248 5.79 11.12 -16.16
C VAL A 248 6.51 12.35 -16.69
N TRP A 249 7.83 12.35 -16.59
CA TRP A 249 8.71 13.40 -17.11
C TRP A 249 9.41 12.94 -18.39
N SER A 250 9.25 13.69 -19.47
CA SER A 250 10.08 13.51 -20.67
C SER A 250 11.52 13.95 -20.42
N ARG A 251 12.43 13.50 -21.29
CA ARG A 251 13.76 14.10 -21.44
C ARG A 251 13.65 15.49 -22.07
N ALA A 252 14.55 16.40 -21.73
CA ALA A 252 14.71 17.65 -22.45
C ALA A 252 14.91 17.38 -23.96
N ALA A 253 14.12 18.06 -24.80
CA ALA A 253 14.06 17.84 -26.26
C ALA A 253 13.68 16.42 -26.71
N GLY A 254 13.05 15.61 -25.85
CA GLY A 254 12.52 14.29 -26.17
C GLY A 254 11.10 14.33 -26.78
N PRO A 255 10.57 13.17 -27.20
CA PRO A 255 9.18 13.05 -27.66
C PRO A 255 8.19 13.45 -26.55
N ARG A 256 6.98 13.84 -26.95
CA ARG A 256 5.93 14.24 -26.01
C ARG A 256 5.53 13.08 -25.08
N VAL A 257 5.14 13.43 -23.87
CA VAL A 257 4.82 12.50 -22.76
C VAL A 257 3.46 11.81 -22.89
N ASP A 258 2.59 12.25 -23.81
CA ASP A 258 1.20 11.81 -23.99
C ASP A 258 1.05 10.50 -24.83
N GLY A 259 2.14 9.91 -25.30
CA GLY A 259 2.14 8.68 -26.12
C GLY A 259 1.99 7.35 -25.38
N HIS A 260 1.78 7.34 -24.05
CA HIS A 260 1.84 6.13 -23.21
C HIS A 260 0.46 5.59 -22.75
N GLY A 261 -0.61 5.85 -23.51
CA GLY A 261 -2.01 5.66 -23.09
C GLY A 261 -2.34 4.35 -22.37
N TYR A 262 -1.93 3.19 -22.90
CA TYR A 262 -2.24 1.91 -22.25
C TYR A 262 -1.32 1.55 -21.08
N GLY A 263 -0.01 1.81 -21.22
CA GLY A 263 0.91 1.64 -20.10
C GLY A 263 0.44 2.45 -18.90
N MET A 264 -0.15 3.61 -19.16
CA MET A 264 -0.80 4.42 -18.15
C MET A 264 -2.07 3.78 -17.58
N SER A 265 -3.01 3.29 -18.40
CA SER A 265 -4.24 2.64 -17.89
C SER A 265 -3.93 1.43 -16.99
N ILE A 266 -2.94 0.62 -17.36
CA ILE A 266 -2.49 -0.49 -16.52
C ILE A 266 -1.77 0.01 -15.27
N ALA A 267 -0.86 0.97 -15.40
CA ALA A 267 -0.17 1.54 -14.26
C ALA A 267 -1.18 2.09 -13.23
N THR A 268 -2.19 2.82 -13.68
CA THR A 268 -3.32 3.29 -12.84
C THR A 268 -4.00 2.12 -12.14
N THR A 269 -4.35 1.04 -12.86
CA THR A 269 -5.00 -0.14 -12.26
C THR A 269 -4.13 -0.81 -11.19
N TYR A 270 -2.83 -0.98 -11.45
CA TYR A 270 -1.92 -1.55 -10.46
C TYR A 270 -1.69 -0.65 -9.26
N VAL A 271 -1.53 0.66 -9.48
CA VAL A 271 -1.43 1.62 -8.38
C VAL A 271 -2.69 1.53 -7.52
N GLN A 272 -3.90 1.51 -8.10
CA GLN A 272 -5.15 1.33 -7.35
C GLN A 272 -5.19 0.03 -6.55
N LEU A 273 -4.79 -1.09 -7.18
CA LEU A 273 -4.74 -2.39 -6.52
C LEU A 273 -3.77 -2.38 -5.33
N ILE A 274 -2.56 -1.85 -5.52
CA ILE A 274 -1.52 -1.78 -4.49
C ILE A 274 -1.98 -0.88 -3.34
N LEU A 275 -2.54 0.29 -3.63
CA LEU A 275 -3.07 1.20 -2.61
C LEU A 275 -4.16 0.51 -1.78
N ARG A 276 -5.16 -0.07 -2.45
CA ARG A 276 -6.25 -0.81 -1.80
C ARG A 276 -5.73 -1.95 -0.93
N PHE A 277 -4.86 -2.80 -1.48
CA PHE A 277 -4.36 -3.97 -0.77
C PHE A 277 -3.53 -3.57 0.45
N THR A 278 -2.60 -2.63 0.29
CA THR A 278 -1.73 -2.18 1.38
C THR A 278 -2.52 -1.47 2.48
N ASP A 279 -3.53 -0.67 2.15
CA ASP A 279 -4.41 -0.09 3.16
C ASP A 279 -5.28 -1.12 3.84
N GLN A 280 -5.80 -2.11 3.11
CA GLN A 280 -6.59 -3.18 3.72
C GLN A 280 -5.74 -4.01 4.68
N VAL A 281 -4.51 -4.36 4.30
CA VAL A 281 -3.55 -5.01 5.19
C VAL A 281 -3.24 -4.14 6.40
N ALA A 282 -2.95 -2.84 6.21
CA ALA A 282 -2.68 -1.92 7.31
C ALA A 282 -3.89 -1.75 8.25
N ARG A 283 -5.11 -1.72 7.71
CA ARG A 283 -6.36 -1.68 8.48
C ARG A 283 -6.61 -2.98 9.23
N LEU A 284 -6.37 -4.14 8.61
CA LEU A 284 -6.49 -5.44 9.27
C LEU A 284 -5.46 -5.59 10.39
N GLN A 285 -4.22 -5.18 10.15
CA GLN A 285 -3.16 -5.14 11.16
C GLN A 285 -3.49 -4.14 12.28
N GLY A 286 -3.99 -2.95 11.93
CA GLY A 286 -4.42 -1.92 12.89
C GLY A 286 -5.60 -2.37 13.75
N ALA A 287 -6.60 -3.00 13.15
CA ALA A 287 -7.73 -3.61 13.86
C ALA A 287 -7.25 -4.78 14.75
N ALA A 288 -6.29 -5.59 14.27
CA ALA A 288 -5.65 -6.64 15.05
C ALA A 288 -4.74 -6.10 16.19
N ARG A 289 -4.51 -4.79 16.27
CA ARG A 289 -3.72 -4.10 17.30
C ARG A 289 -4.56 -3.30 18.29
N ARG A 290 -5.88 -3.18 18.08
CA ARG A 290 -6.78 -2.45 18.99
C ARG A 290 -7.77 -3.38 19.68
N ASP A 291 -8.22 -2.98 20.86
CA ASP A 291 -9.32 -3.62 21.56
C ASP A 291 -10.64 -3.12 20.95
N PRO A 292 -11.52 -4.01 20.46
CA PRO A 292 -12.72 -3.61 19.72
C PRO A 292 -13.77 -2.89 20.57
N LEU A 293 -13.72 -3.03 21.90
CA LEU A 293 -14.66 -2.37 22.79
C LEU A 293 -14.23 -0.94 23.15
N THR A 294 -12.97 -0.78 23.53
CA THR A 294 -12.44 0.46 24.10
C THR A 294 -11.67 1.32 23.09
N GLY A 295 -11.21 0.75 21.98
CA GLY A 295 -10.36 1.42 21.00
C GLY A 295 -8.88 1.55 21.41
N LEU A 296 -8.54 1.18 22.65
CA LEU A 296 -7.15 1.16 23.14
C LEU A 296 -6.27 0.16 22.38
N ALA A 297 -4.96 0.20 22.61
CA ALA A 297 -4.09 -0.89 22.19
C ALA A 297 -4.56 -2.21 22.81
N ASN A 298 -4.48 -3.32 22.07
CA ASN A 298 -4.75 -4.63 22.65
C ASN A 298 -3.46 -5.28 23.15
N ARG A 299 -3.60 -6.48 23.73
CA ARG A 299 -2.47 -7.28 24.21
C ARG A 299 -1.36 -7.40 23.17
N ARG A 300 -1.67 -7.68 21.91
CA ARG A 300 -0.65 -7.83 20.85
C ARG A 300 0.15 -6.55 20.63
N ALA A 301 -0.52 -5.40 20.53
CA ALA A 301 0.15 -4.12 20.36
C ALA A 301 1.02 -3.72 21.56
N LEU A 302 0.62 -4.10 22.78
CA LEU A 302 1.44 -3.93 23.97
C LEU A 302 2.78 -4.69 23.87
N PHE A 303 2.76 -5.96 23.46
CA PHE A 303 3.99 -6.76 23.29
C PHE A 303 4.90 -6.19 22.19
N GLU A 304 4.33 -5.82 21.03
CA GLU A 304 5.10 -5.21 19.93
C GLU A 304 5.79 -3.90 20.38
N ARG A 305 5.12 -3.09 21.20
CA ARG A 305 5.72 -1.84 21.72
C ARG A 305 6.74 -2.07 22.83
N LEU A 306 6.59 -3.15 23.59
CA LEU A 306 7.48 -3.53 24.69
C LEU A 306 8.89 -3.85 24.17
N ASP A 307 8.98 -4.55 23.05
CA ASP A 307 10.25 -4.92 22.41
C ASP A 307 11.09 -3.71 21.94
N GLU A 308 10.42 -2.58 21.70
CA GLU A 308 11.05 -1.32 21.26
C GLU A 308 11.28 -0.32 22.39
N ALA A 309 10.78 -0.61 23.60
CA ALA A 309 10.77 0.35 24.70
C ALA A 309 12.09 0.27 25.51
N PRO A 310 12.83 1.39 25.65
CA PRO A 310 13.97 1.46 26.56
C PRO A 310 13.48 1.42 28.02
N HIS A 311 14.31 1.87 28.96
CA HIS A 311 13.98 2.00 30.38
C HIS A 311 12.63 2.69 30.64
N GLY A 312 12.01 2.44 31.79
CA GLY A 312 10.72 3.04 32.17
C GLY A 312 9.90 2.15 33.10
N ALA A 313 8.59 2.35 33.10
CA ALA A 313 7.67 1.60 33.97
C ALA A 313 6.51 0.94 33.22
N LEU A 314 6.05 -0.19 33.78
CA LEU A 314 4.82 -0.88 33.43
C LEU A 314 3.89 -0.88 34.64
N LEU A 315 2.65 -0.46 34.41
CA LEU A 315 1.60 -0.43 35.41
C LEU A 315 0.48 -1.36 34.97
N PHE A 316 0.30 -2.47 35.68
CA PHE A 316 -0.78 -3.42 35.45
C PHE A 316 -1.96 -3.05 36.35
N CYS A 317 -3.09 -2.72 35.75
CA CYS A 317 -4.27 -2.15 36.39
C CYS A 317 -5.45 -3.11 36.27
N ASP A 318 -6.14 -3.36 37.37
CA ASP A 318 -7.38 -4.14 37.40
C ASP A 318 -8.49 -3.37 38.09
N LEU A 319 -9.66 -3.30 37.46
CA LEU A 319 -10.79 -2.58 38.03
C LEU A 319 -11.41 -3.35 39.20
N ASP A 320 -11.41 -2.71 40.36
CA ASP A 320 -12.05 -3.27 41.53
C ASP A 320 -13.57 -3.20 41.42
N HIS A 321 -14.21 -4.31 41.77
CA HIS A 321 -15.67 -4.44 41.79
C HIS A 321 -16.35 -4.28 40.42
N PHE A 322 -15.64 -4.50 39.31
CA PHE A 322 -16.24 -4.46 37.97
C PHE A 322 -17.31 -5.55 37.75
N LYS A 323 -17.04 -6.80 38.16
CA LYS A 323 -18.01 -7.90 38.02
C LYS A 323 -19.38 -7.61 38.67
N PRO A 324 -19.46 -7.12 39.93
CA PRO A 324 -20.72 -6.66 40.51
C PRO A 324 -21.50 -5.63 39.67
N VAL A 325 -20.81 -4.77 38.89
CA VAL A 325 -21.48 -3.83 37.98
C VAL A 325 -22.16 -4.59 36.85
N ASN A 326 -21.46 -5.52 36.20
CA ASN A 326 -22.06 -6.39 35.18
C ASN A 326 -23.23 -7.21 35.72
N ASP A 327 -23.06 -7.80 36.89
CA ASP A 327 -24.08 -8.67 37.50
C ASP A 327 -25.36 -7.88 37.87
N ARG A 328 -25.23 -6.59 38.23
CA ARG A 328 -26.35 -5.74 38.65
C ARG A 328 -27.00 -4.95 37.52
N TYR A 329 -26.21 -4.44 36.58
CA TYR A 329 -26.67 -3.48 35.55
C TYR A 329 -26.55 -4.04 34.13
N GLY A 330 -26.07 -5.27 33.98
CA GLY A 330 -25.91 -5.94 32.69
C GLY A 330 -24.58 -5.65 32.00
N HIS A 331 -24.27 -6.45 30.99
CA HIS A 331 -23.01 -6.36 30.25
C HIS A 331 -22.87 -5.06 29.43
N GLU A 332 -23.97 -4.51 28.89
CA GLU A 332 -23.93 -3.24 28.15
C GLU A 332 -23.49 -2.08 29.06
N ALA A 333 -23.94 -2.07 30.31
CA ALA A 333 -23.51 -1.10 31.32
C ALA A 333 -22.01 -1.25 31.65
N GLY A 334 -21.53 -2.48 31.84
CA GLY A 334 -20.10 -2.72 32.04
C GLY A 334 -19.25 -2.32 30.84
N ASP A 335 -19.74 -2.58 29.62
CA ASP A 335 -19.06 -2.16 28.39
C ASP A 335 -18.93 -0.63 28.30
N GLU A 336 -19.99 0.11 28.66
CA GLU A 336 -19.93 1.57 28.71
C GLU A 336 -18.99 2.08 29.80
N LEU A 337 -18.98 1.42 30.97
CA LEU A 337 -18.01 1.73 32.02
C LEU A 337 -16.58 1.52 31.53
N LEU A 338 -16.28 0.42 30.84
CA LEU A 338 -14.95 0.14 30.27
C LEU A 338 -14.53 1.20 29.25
N ARG A 339 -15.43 1.64 28.37
CA ARG A 339 -15.14 2.74 27.43
C ARG A 339 -14.81 4.05 28.14
N ARG A 340 -15.50 4.37 29.23
CA ARG A 340 -15.25 5.59 30.02
C ARG A 340 -13.93 5.52 30.77
N ILE A 341 -13.64 4.38 31.38
CA ILE A 341 -12.35 4.15 32.04
C ILE A 341 -11.20 4.23 31.02
N ALA A 342 -11.35 3.64 29.84
CA ALA A 342 -10.35 3.75 28.77
C ALA A 342 -10.01 5.20 28.42
N ARG A 343 -11.03 6.05 28.21
CA ARG A 343 -10.84 7.49 27.95
C ARG A 343 -10.12 8.21 29.09
N ARG A 344 -10.44 7.86 30.36
CA ARG A 344 -9.77 8.44 31.54
C ARG A 344 -8.31 8.04 31.64
N LEU A 345 -7.99 6.78 31.32
CA LEU A 345 -6.61 6.29 31.30
C LEU A 345 -5.80 6.99 30.20
N GLU A 346 -6.34 7.14 28.99
CA GLU A 346 -5.68 7.89 27.90
C GLU A 346 -5.44 9.35 28.28
N ALA A 347 -6.40 10.00 28.95
CA ALA A 347 -6.24 11.39 29.41
C ALA A 347 -5.23 11.54 30.57
N ALA A 348 -4.94 10.47 31.31
CA ALA A 348 -4.02 10.48 32.43
C ALA A 348 -2.55 10.29 32.01
N VAL A 349 -2.28 9.90 30.77
CA VAL A 349 -0.94 9.63 30.24
C VAL A 349 -0.51 10.69 29.21
N ARG A 350 0.78 10.72 28.86
CA ARG A 350 1.31 11.57 27.77
C ARG A 350 1.27 10.81 26.45
N SER A 351 1.43 11.54 25.33
CA SER A 351 1.38 10.97 23.98
C SER A 351 2.43 9.89 23.67
N SER A 352 3.54 9.86 24.42
CA SER A 352 4.59 8.83 24.27
C SER A 352 4.31 7.54 25.03
N ASP A 353 3.33 7.55 25.94
CA ASP A 353 2.93 6.37 26.71
C ASP A 353 1.90 5.55 25.92
N LEU A 354 1.76 4.27 26.26
CA LEU A 354 0.78 3.38 25.65
C LEU A 354 -0.18 2.87 26.73
N VAL A 355 -1.49 3.01 26.49
CA VAL A 355 -2.54 2.37 27.28
C VAL A 355 -3.09 1.20 26.48
N ALA A 356 -3.05 0.01 27.07
CA ALA A 356 -3.57 -1.21 26.46
C ALA A 356 -4.64 -1.85 27.34
N ARG A 357 -5.64 -2.49 26.73
CA ARG A 357 -6.56 -3.41 27.39
C ARG A 357 -6.16 -4.85 27.02
N THR A 358 -5.82 -5.65 28.02
CA THR A 358 -5.36 -7.04 27.83
C THR A 358 -6.50 -8.04 27.81
N GLY A 359 -7.65 -7.70 28.40
CA GLY A 359 -8.89 -8.48 28.41
C GLY A 359 -9.72 -8.16 29.65
N GLY A 360 -11.03 -8.43 29.62
CA GLY A 360 -11.90 -8.24 30.79
C GLY A 360 -11.85 -6.80 31.34
N ASP A 361 -11.49 -6.69 32.61
CA ASP A 361 -11.28 -5.47 33.41
C ASP A 361 -9.80 -5.09 33.59
N GLU A 362 -8.91 -5.71 32.82
CA GLU A 362 -7.46 -5.52 32.92
C GLU A 362 -6.93 -4.52 31.88
N PHE A 363 -6.17 -3.54 32.36
CA PHE A 363 -5.48 -2.53 31.58
C PHE A 363 -3.99 -2.54 31.92
N VAL A 364 -3.15 -2.18 30.94
CA VAL A 364 -1.71 -2.00 31.14
C VAL A 364 -1.30 -0.64 30.61
N VAL A 365 -0.52 0.10 31.40
CA VAL A 365 0.12 1.33 30.96
C VAL A 365 1.62 1.10 30.85
N LEU A 366 2.14 1.30 29.65
CA LEU A 366 3.57 1.32 29.33
C LEU A 366 4.02 2.78 29.25
N ALA A 367 4.94 3.17 30.13
CA ALA A 367 5.45 4.54 30.22
C ALA A 367 6.99 4.56 30.04
N PRO A 368 7.48 4.71 28.81
CA PRO A 368 8.93 4.65 28.51
C PRO A 368 9.66 5.94 28.93
N GLY A 369 10.82 5.82 29.57
CA GLY A 369 11.68 6.96 29.90
C GLY A 369 11.21 7.80 31.09
N ILE A 370 10.41 7.22 31.99
CA ILE A 370 10.10 7.83 33.30
C ILE A 370 10.92 7.16 34.40
N ASP A 371 11.21 7.90 35.47
CA ASP A 371 11.85 7.38 36.68
C ASP A 371 10.82 6.77 37.67
N PRO A 372 11.28 6.09 38.76
CA PRO A 372 10.38 5.49 39.74
C PRO A 372 9.45 6.49 40.46
N GLU A 373 9.86 7.73 40.67
CA GLU A 373 9.04 8.75 41.34
C GLU A 373 7.89 9.21 40.43
N GLN A 374 8.21 9.45 39.15
CA GLN A 374 7.25 9.75 38.10
C GLN A 374 6.27 8.59 37.88
N ALA A 375 6.74 7.34 37.94
CA ALA A 375 5.88 6.16 37.87
C ALA A 375 4.93 6.06 39.06
N ALA A 376 5.38 6.40 40.28
CA ALA A 376 4.51 6.47 41.46
C ALA A 376 3.44 7.56 41.29
N ALA A 377 3.82 8.74 40.80
CA ALA A 377 2.90 9.84 40.53
C ALA A 377 1.87 9.46 39.45
N LEU A 378 2.30 8.77 38.39
CA LEU A 378 1.41 8.25 37.35
C LEU A 378 0.42 7.22 37.91
N ALA A 379 0.87 6.27 38.73
CA ALA A 379 0.00 5.28 39.36
C ALA A 379 -1.08 5.96 40.22
N GLN A 380 -0.71 6.98 40.98
CA GLN A 380 -1.67 7.73 41.80
C GLN A 380 -2.65 8.54 40.93
N ARG A 381 -2.19 9.14 39.84
CA ARG A 381 -3.04 9.87 38.89
C ARG A 381 -4.06 8.94 38.23
N ILE A 382 -3.64 7.74 37.82
CA ILE A 382 -4.52 6.71 37.28
C ILE A 382 -5.59 6.31 38.32
N ARG A 383 -5.18 6.05 39.58
CA ARG A 383 -6.14 5.72 40.65
C ARG A 383 -7.21 6.78 40.83
N THR A 384 -6.80 8.04 40.91
CA THR A 384 -7.74 9.17 41.05
C THR A 384 -8.68 9.26 39.86
N ALA A 385 -8.17 9.15 38.64
CA ALA A 385 -8.98 9.23 37.42
C ALA A 385 -10.01 8.10 37.35
N VAL A 386 -9.61 6.85 37.65
CA VAL A 386 -10.54 5.71 37.62
C VAL A 386 -11.63 5.82 38.69
N ALA A 387 -11.28 6.34 39.88
CA ALA A 387 -12.20 6.45 41.00
C ALA A 387 -13.29 7.53 40.85
N GLU A 388 -13.25 8.34 39.79
CA GLU A 388 -14.29 9.33 39.52
C GLU A 388 -15.66 8.62 39.28
N PRO A 389 -16.75 9.10 39.90
CA PRO A 389 -18.08 8.56 39.63
C PRO A 389 -18.45 8.62 38.14
N THR A 390 -19.18 7.62 37.68
CA THR A 390 -19.52 7.45 36.27
C THR A 390 -20.99 7.14 36.12
N GLU A 391 -21.71 7.98 35.39
CA GLU A 391 -23.09 7.69 35.02
C GLU A 391 -23.14 6.63 33.93
N VAL A 392 -23.84 5.52 34.18
CA VAL A 392 -24.06 4.42 33.25
C VAL A 392 -25.54 4.06 33.32
N ASP A 393 -26.24 4.15 32.20
CA ASP A 393 -27.68 3.89 32.11
C ASP A 393 -28.53 4.67 33.15
N GLY A 394 -28.16 5.94 33.40
CA GLY A 394 -28.84 6.81 34.37
C GLY A 394 -28.48 6.57 35.84
N GLU A 395 -27.61 5.60 36.14
CA GLU A 395 -27.16 5.27 37.49
C GLU A 395 -25.70 5.70 37.71
N ILE A 396 -25.39 6.20 38.90
CA ILE A 396 -24.01 6.60 39.24
C ILE A 396 -23.26 5.39 39.81
N VAL A 397 -22.25 4.92 39.07
CA VAL A 397 -21.38 3.82 39.46
C VAL A 397 -19.99 4.36 39.77
N GLN A 398 -19.35 3.81 40.80
CA GLN A 398 -17.97 4.11 41.16
C GLN A 398 -17.19 2.81 41.33
N VAL A 399 -16.07 2.69 40.63
CA VAL A 399 -15.14 1.57 40.71
C VAL A 399 -13.77 2.04 41.18
N GLY A 400 -13.01 1.13 41.80
CA GLY A 400 -11.61 1.36 42.15
C GLY A 400 -10.69 0.76 41.10
N VAL A 401 -9.38 0.90 41.32
CA VAL A 401 -8.37 0.17 40.58
C VAL A 401 -7.24 -0.25 41.51
N THR A 402 -6.85 -1.51 41.40
CA THR A 402 -5.63 -2.04 42.02
C THR A 402 -4.52 -2.03 40.97
N ILE A 403 -3.32 -1.58 41.34
CA ILE A 403 -2.21 -1.39 40.40
C ILE A 403 -0.96 -2.12 40.86
N GLY A 404 -0.40 -2.97 40.01
CA GLY A 404 0.95 -3.51 40.12
C GLY A 404 1.93 -2.71 39.26
N VAL A 405 3.06 -2.28 39.82
CA VAL A 405 4.07 -1.46 39.13
C VAL A 405 5.38 -2.23 39.05
N ALA A 406 5.97 -2.30 37.87
CA ALA A 406 7.35 -2.73 37.68
C ALA A 406 8.12 -1.68 36.90
N TYR A 407 9.39 -1.49 37.25
CA TYR A 407 10.28 -0.54 36.61
C TYR A 407 11.55 -1.25 36.14
N ALA A 408 12.05 -0.87 34.97
CA ALA A 408 13.31 -1.33 34.43
C ALA A 408 14.21 -0.14 34.12
N ALA A 409 15.46 -0.19 34.61
CA ALA A 409 16.45 0.86 34.42
C ALA A 409 17.11 0.84 33.02
N ASP A 410 17.03 -0.28 32.30
CA ASP A 410 17.70 -0.47 31.01
C ASP A 410 16.69 -0.70 29.87
N VAL A 411 16.04 -1.86 29.86
CA VAL A 411 15.12 -2.29 28.80
C VAL A 411 13.86 -2.89 29.43
N LEU A 412 12.71 -2.47 28.94
CA LEU A 412 11.44 -3.08 29.30
C LEU A 412 11.27 -4.39 28.53
N THR A 413 10.91 -5.46 29.24
CA THR A 413 10.77 -6.80 28.65
C THR A 413 9.53 -7.49 29.18
N GLU A 414 9.17 -8.63 28.60
CA GLU A 414 8.11 -9.48 29.12
C GLU A 414 8.31 -9.87 30.60
N HIS A 415 9.58 -9.98 31.06
CA HIS A 415 9.87 -10.22 32.46
C HIS A 415 9.43 -9.05 33.36
N THR A 416 9.59 -7.81 32.89
CA THR A 416 9.09 -6.63 33.61
C THR A 416 7.56 -6.62 33.66
N LEU A 417 6.89 -6.99 32.56
CA LEU A 417 5.44 -7.14 32.53
C LEU A 417 4.96 -8.21 33.51
N GLY A 418 5.61 -9.37 33.55
CA GLY A 418 5.33 -10.43 34.53
C GLY A 418 5.55 -9.99 35.97
N GLY A 419 6.56 -9.15 36.22
CA GLY A 419 6.79 -8.53 37.53
C GLY A 419 5.64 -7.61 37.97
N ALA A 420 5.11 -6.79 37.05
CA ALA A 420 3.97 -5.91 37.32
C ALA A 420 2.69 -6.71 37.61
N ASP A 421 2.43 -7.76 36.83
CA ASP A 421 1.30 -8.68 37.06
C ASP A 421 1.40 -9.38 38.44
N GLN A 422 2.57 -9.90 38.78
CA GLN A 422 2.79 -10.47 40.12
C GLN A 422 2.59 -9.45 41.24
N ALA A 423 3.00 -8.19 41.04
CA ALA A 423 2.77 -7.12 42.01
C ALA A 423 1.27 -6.83 42.17
N LEU A 424 0.51 -6.83 41.08
CA LEU A 424 -0.94 -6.66 41.07
C LEU A 424 -1.64 -7.82 41.82
N MET A 425 -1.29 -9.07 41.51
CA MET A 425 -1.85 -10.23 42.20
C MET A 425 -1.60 -10.17 43.72
N ASN A 426 -0.40 -9.76 44.12
CA ASN A 426 -0.05 -9.56 45.52
C ASN A 426 -0.80 -8.40 46.19
N ALA A 427 -1.13 -7.34 45.44
CA ALA A 427 -1.96 -6.25 45.92
C ALA A 427 -3.39 -6.72 46.17
N LYS A 428 -4.01 -7.37 45.17
CA LYS A 428 -5.37 -7.94 45.28
C LYS A 428 -5.55 -8.90 46.45
N ALA A 429 -4.50 -9.68 46.77
CA ALA A 429 -4.55 -10.64 47.88
C ALA A 429 -4.50 -10.00 49.27
N ARG A 430 -4.02 -8.75 49.39
CA ARG A 430 -3.86 -8.05 50.68
C ARG A 430 -4.91 -6.96 50.88
N ASP A 431 -4.98 -6.04 49.93
CA ASP A 431 -5.87 -4.88 50.00
C ASP A 431 -6.13 -4.33 48.58
N ARG A 432 -7.40 -4.34 48.17
CA ARG A 432 -7.84 -3.81 46.87
C ARG A 432 -7.75 -2.28 46.86
N GLY A 433 -7.71 -1.70 45.67
CA GLY A 433 -7.59 -0.25 45.49
C GLY A 433 -6.22 0.30 45.85
N THR A 434 -5.18 -0.52 45.94
CA THR A 434 -3.81 -0.11 46.33
C THR A 434 -2.83 -0.15 45.16
N VAL A 435 -1.67 0.52 45.32
CA VAL A 435 -0.52 0.42 44.40
C VAL A 435 0.54 -0.45 45.05
N ARG A 436 1.10 -1.40 44.30
CA ARG A 436 2.19 -2.26 44.78
C ARG A 436 3.28 -2.39 43.74
N TRP A 437 4.52 -2.35 44.20
CA TRP A 437 5.70 -2.49 43.36
C TRP A 437 6.19 -3.94 43.31
N ALA A 438 6.73 -4.35 42.16
CA ALA A 438 7.36 -5.65 41.97
C ALA A 438 8.61 -5.77 42.85
N ALA A 439 8.91 -6.98 43.30
CA ALA A 439 10.08 -7.24 44.12
C ALA A 439 11.38 -6.96 43.33
N GLY A 440 12.37 -6.32 43.97
CA GLY A 440 13.63 -5.94 43.32
C GLY A 440 13.60 -4.61 42.56
N THR A 441 12.43 -3.96 42.49
CA THR A 441 12.30 -2.61 41.94
C THR A 441 12.67 -1.58 42.99
N VAL A 442 13.53 -0.60 42.66
CA VAL A 442 13.82 0.52 43.57
C VAL A 442 12.55 1.34 43.75
N THR A 443 11.99 1.34 44.95
CA THR A 443 10.85 2.19 45.26
C THR A 443 11.31 3.63 45.55
N PRO A 444 10.45 4.65 45.37
CA PRO A 444 10.78 6.03 45.74
C PRO A 444 11.27 6.18 47.20
N ALA A 445 10.75 5.34 48.11
CA ALA A 445 11.15 5.31 49.52
C ALA A 445 12.56 4.73 49.77
N GLN A 446 13.19 4.13 48.75
CA GLN A 446 14.51 3.50 48.84
C GLN A 446 15.59 4.24 48.03
N LEU A 447 15.23 5.33 47.34
CA LEU A 447 16.20 6.20 46.67
C LEU A 447 16.99 6.99 47.72
N PRO A 448 18.33 7.06 47.63
CA PRO A 448 19.10 8.01 48.44
C PRO A 448 18.59 9.44 48.14
N PRO A 449 18.56 10.34 49.14
CA PRO A 449 18.19 11.73 48.90
C PRO A 449 19.08 12.29 47.78
N PRO A 450 18.55 13.16 46.90
CA PRO A 450 19.36 13.79 45.86
C PRO A 450 20.56 14.45 46.55
N ASP A 451 21.76 14.18 46.03
CA ASP A 451 23.01 14.74 46.57
C ASP A 451 22.83 16.25 46.71
N GLY A 452 22.61 16.69 47.95
CA GLY A 452 22.53 18.10 48.29
C GLY A 452 23.90 18.69 48.02
N ASP A 453 23.93 19.75 47.21
CA ASP A 453 25.10 20.56 46.90
C ASP A 453 26.11 20.54 48.05
N ALA A 454 27.23 19.85 47.83
CA ALA A 454 28.38 19.95 48.71
C ALA A 454 28.74 21.45 48.79
N PRO A 455 28.90 22.01 50.00
CA PRO A 455 29.23 23.42 50.13
C PRO A 455 30.57 23.65 49.41
N SER A 456 30.53 24.59 48.47
CA SER A 456 31.72 25.08 47.77
C SER A 456 32.76 25.48 48.81
N SER A 457 33.81 24.65 48.90
CA SER A 457 34.98 24.94 49.71
C SER A 457 35.70 26.13 49.08
N SER A 458 35.45 27.30 49.66
CA SER A 458 36.33 28.45 49.54
C SER A 458 37.44 28.27 50.58
N ALA A 459 38.68 28.07 50.13
CA ALA A 459 39.93 28.52 50.79
C ALA A 459 41.17 27.89 50.14
N LEU A 460 41.83 28.67 49.27
CA LEU A 460 43.24 29.11 49.28
C LEU A 460 43.85 29.19 47.88
#